data_AF-A0AAY4CLW2-F1
#
_entry.id   AF-A0AAY4CLW2-F1
#
_cell.length_a   1.000
_cell.length_b   1.000
_cell.length_c   1.000
_cell.angle_alpha   90.00
_cell.angle_beta   90.00
_cell.angle_gamma   90.00
#
_symmetry.space_group_name_H-M   'P 1'
#
loop_
_entity.id
_entity.type
_entity.pdbx_description
1 polymer ?
#
loop_
_entity_poly.entity_id
_entity_poly.type
_entity_poly.pdbx_seq_one_letter_code
_entity_poly.pdbx_strand_id
1 'polypeptide(L)' 'LPGAWGAVCGDGALLSERRKEKSRDAARCRRGRESEVFNELANELPLPHSVAAHLDKAAIIRLALSYLRLRWLLDAGQ' A
#
# COMPACT_ATOMS: atom_id res chain seq x y z
N LEU A 1 20.57 -51.99 -9.96
CA LEU A 1 19.60 -51.81 -8.85
C LEU A 1 18.90 -50.47 -9.04
N PRO A 2 17.74 -50.41 -9.70
CA PRO A 2 16.95 -49.19 -9.82
C PRO A 2 15.93 -49.18 -8.67
N GLY A 3 16.18 -48.39 -7.63
CA GLY A 3 15.25 -48.31 -6.50
C GLY A 3 15.56 -47.12 -5.60
N ALA A 4 14.50 -46.37 -5.29
CA ALA A 4 14.42 -45.31 -4.27
C ALA A 4 14.64 -43.84 -4.67
N TRP A 5 14.28 -43.44 -5.91
CA TRP A 5 13.84 -42.06 -6.18
C TRP A 5 12.32 -42.00 -6.43
N GLY A 6 11.59 -42.92 -5.80
CA GLY A 6 10.13 -42.97 -5.85
C GLY A 6 9.52 -41.88 -4.97
N ALA A 7 8.98 -40.85 -5.63
CA ALA A 7 7.83 -40.06 -5.20
C ALA A 7 7.93 -39.25 -3.88
N VAL A 8 8.61 -38.11 -3.94
CA VAL A 8 8.19 -36.87 -3.23
C VAL A 8 8.15 -35.75 -4.27
N CYS A 9 7.22 -35.82 -5.23
CA CYS A 9 7.02 -34.76 -6.23
C CYS A 9 5.67 -34.03 -6.12
N GLY A 10 4.85 -34.32 -5.10
CA GLY A 10 3.51 -33.71 -4.94
C GLY A 10 3.42 -32.62 -3.86
N ASP A 11 3.92 -32.89 -2.66
CA ASP A 11 3.63 -32.04 -1.50
C ASP A 11 4.45 -30.74 -1.46
N GLY A 12 5.71 -30.77 -1.92
CA GLY A 12 6.57 -29.59 -1.96
C GLY A 12 6.05 -28.51 -2.90
N ALA A 13 5.50 -28.89 -4.06
CA ALA A 13 4.95 -27.95 -5.04
C ALA A 13 3.66 -27.29 -4.52
N LEU A 14 2.72 -28.05 -3.96
CA LEU A 14 1.49 -27.51 -3.36
C LEU A 14 1.77 -26.63 -2.13
N LEU A 15 2.70 -27.03 -1.26
CA LEU A 15 3.14 -26.19 -0.13
C LEU A 15 3.81 -24.91 -0.61
N SER A 16 4.59 -24.97 -1.69
CA SER A 16 5.21 -23.79 -2.29
C SER A 16 4.17 -22.84 -2.89
N GLU A 17 3.16 -23.37 -3.60
CA GLU A 17 2.05 -22.59 -4.13
C GLU A 17 1.24 -21.95 -2.99
N ARG A 18 0.96 -22.68 -1.91
CA ARG A 18 0.29 -22.13 -0.74
C ARG A 18 1.09 -21.01 -0.07
N ARG A 19 2.41 -21.10 -0.04
CA ARG A 19 3.29 -20.02 0.48
C ARG A 19 3.29 -18.81 -0.45
N LYS A 20 3.33 -19.01 -1.77
CA LYS A 20 3.24 -17.94 -2.76
C LYS A 20 1.88 -17.23 -2.69
N GLU A 21 0.79 -17.98 -2.54
CA GLU A 21 -0.55 -17.44 -2.34
C GLU A 21 -0.60 -16.51 -1.13
N LYS A 22 -0.11 -16.98 0.03
CA LYS A 22 -0.04 -16.16 1.25
C LYS A 22 0.80 -14.90 1.06
N SER A 23 1.92 -14.98 0.34
CA SER A 23 2.74 -13.80 0.01
C SER A 23 2.00 -12.81 -0.88
N ARG A 24 1.24 -13.33 -1.86
CA ARG A 24 0.40 -12.53 -2.76
C ARG A 24 -0.72 -11.83 -2.01
N ASP A 25 -1.41 -12.54 -1.13
CA ASP A 25 -2.44 -11.98 -0.26
C ASP A 25 -1.86 -10.92 0.69
N ALA A 26 -0.71 -11.19 1.29
CA ALA A 26 -0.01 -10.22 2.12
C ALA A 26 0.36 -8.96 1.31
N ALA A 27 0.83 -9.09 0.08
CA ALA A 27 1.14 -7.97 -0.79
C ALA A 27 -0.11 -7.17 -1.19
N ARG A 28 -1.23 -7.86 -1.48
CA ARG A 28 -2.53 -7.22 -1.76
C ARG A 28 -3.03 -6.46 -0.54
N CYS A 29 -3.00 -7.07 0.65
CA CYS A 29 -3.40 -6.43 1.90
C CYS A 29 -2.58 -5.16 2.18
N ARG A 30 -1.25 -5.22 2.00
CA ARG A 30 -0.39 -4.03 2.14
C ARG A 30 -0.78 -2.92 1.17
N ARG A 31 -1.01 -3.24 -0.11
CA ARG A 31 -1.41 -2.25 -1.14
C ARG A 31 -2.80 -1.66 -0.87
N GLY A 32 -3.74 -2.47 -0.38
CA GLY A 32 -5.07 -2.04 0.02
C GLY A 32 -4.98 -1.02 1.16
N ARG A 33 -4.31 -1.39 2.25
CA ARG A 33 -4.12 -0.51 3.41
C ARG A 33 -3.37 0.77 3.07
N GLU A 34 -2.35 0.70 2.23
CA GLU A 34 -1.65 1.89 1.73
C GLU A 34 -2.62 2.83 1.01
N SER A 35 -3.49 2.29 0.14
CA SER A 35 -4.48 3.08 -0.60
C SER A 35 -5.53 3.70 0.32
N GLU A 36 -5.99 2.97 1.35
CA GLU A 36 -6.88 3.49 2.39
C GLU A 36 -6.24 4.68 3.11
N VAL A 37 -5.00 4.56 3.56
CA VAL A 37 -4.26 5.64 4.24
C VAL A 37 -4.09 6.86 3.34
N PHE A 38 -3.81 6.67 2.04
CA PHE A 38 -3.73 7.80 1.10
C PHE A 38 -5.08 8.51 0.91
N ASN A 39 -6.17 7.75 0.84
CA ASN A 39 -7.51 8.33 0.72
C ASN A 39 -7.91 9.09 1.99
N GLU A 40 -7.62 8.55 3.17
CA GLU A 40 -7.81 9.24 4.44
C GLU A 40 -7.02 10.56 4.46
N LEU A 41 -5.73 10.51 4.13
CA LEU A 41 -4.89 11.71 4.06
C LEU A 41 -5.43 12.75 3.06
N ALA A 42 -5.94 12.32 1.91
CA ALA A 42 -6.53 13.23 0.93
C ALA A 42 -7.81 13.92 1.45
N ASN A 43 -8.62 13.22 2.26
CA ASN A 43 -9.82 13.77 2.89
C ASN A 43 -9.52 14.78 4.01
N GLU A 44 -8.35 14.67 4.66
CA GLU A 44 -7.89 15.64 5.67
C GLU A 44 -7.35 16.95 5.06
N LEU A 45 -7.06 16.97 3.76
CA LEU A 45 -6.64 18.20 3.08
C LEU A 45 -7.82 19.18 2.96
N PRO A 46 -7.59 20.50 3.06
CA PRO A 46 -8.63 21.52 2.92
C PRO A 46 -9.02 21.72 1.45
N LEU A 47 -9.50 20.67 0.79
CA LEU A 47 -9.88 20.61 -0.61
C LEU A 47 -11.28 20.02 -0.74
N PRO A 48 -12.07 20.43 -1.75
CA PRO A 48 -13.33 19.76 -2.05
C PRO A 48 -13.09 18.27 -2.35
N HIS A 49 -13.97 17.41 -1.84
CA HIS A 49 -13.86 15.94 -2.02
C HIS A 49 -13.80 15.54 -3.50
N SER A 50 -14.50 16.28 -4.38
CA SER A 50 -14.46 16.06 -5.83
C SER A 50 -13.06 16.22 -6.43
N VAL A 51 -12.21 17.08 -5.88
CA VAL A 51 -10.83 17.26 -6.33
C VAL A 51 -9.94 16.21 -5.67
N ALA A 52 -10.09 16.02 -4.36
CA ALA A 52 -9.30 15.07 -3.57
C ALA A 52 -9.39 13.62 -4.11
N ALA A 53 -10.59 13.21 -4.55
CA ALA A 53 -10.83 11.87 -5.11
C ALA A 53 -10.07 11.57 -6.41
N HIS A 54 -9.61 12.59 -7.13
CA HIS A 54 -8.87 12.45 -8.39
C HIS A 54 -7.36 12.65 -8.23
N LEU A 55 -6.88 12.90 -7.01
CA LEU A 55 -5.45 13.08 -6.76
C LEU A 55 -4.70 11.75 -6.86
N ASP A 56 -3.52 11.79 -7.47
CA ASP A 56 -2.58 10.68 -7.41
C ASP A 56 -1.83 10.67 -6.07
N LYS A 57 -1.27 9.52 -5.69
CA LYS A 57 -0.55 9.35 -4.41
C LYS A 57 0.57 10.38 -4.23
N ALA A 58 1.26 10.75 -5.32
CA ALA A 58 2.34 11.74 -5.25
C ALA A 58 1.82 13.17 -5.06
N ALA A 59 0.72 13.57 -5.70
CA ALA A 59 0.09 14.86 -5.40
C ALA A 59 -0.40 14.95 -3.96
N ILE A 60 -1.02 13.89 -3.42
CA ILE A 60 -1.48 13.87 -2.02
C ILE A 60 -0.33 14.20 -1.06
N ILE A 61 0.83 13.54 -1.20
CA ILE A 61 2.02 13.82 -0.36
C ILE A 61 2.50 15.25 -0.54
N ARG A 62 2.63 15.70 -1.80
CA ARG A 62 3.13 17.06 -2.11
C ARG A 62 2.23 18.13 -1.51
N LEU A 63 0.91 17.97 -1.62
CA LEU A 63 -0.07 18.89 -1.07
C LEU A 63 -0.08 18.86 0.46
N ALA A 64 -0.04 17.68 1.08
CA ALA A 64 0.03 17.55 2.54
C ALA A 64 1.26 18.24 3.13
N LEU A 65 2.45 17.98 2.56
CA LEU A 65 3.68 18.65 2.98
C LEU A 65 3.63 20.16 2.79
N SER A 66 3.09 20.61 1.66
CA SER A 66 2.96 22.04 1.36
C SER A 66 2.01 22.72 2.33
N TYR A 67 0.87 22.09 2.64
CA TYR A 67 -0.11 22.58 3.61
C TYR A 67 0.48 22.73 5.01
N LEU A 68 1.18 21.71 5.51
CA LEU A 68 1.82 21.77 6.83
C LEU A 68 2.88 22.87 6.92
N ARG A 69 3.70 23.04 5.87
CA ARG A 69 4.71 24.11 5.80
C ARG A 69 4.09 25.49 5.79
N LEU A 70 3.02 25.68 5.01
CA LEU A 70 2.28 26.94 4.95
C LEU A 70 1.67 27.28 6.31
N ARG A 71 1.04 26.31 6.97
CA ARG A 71 0.45 26.53 8.31
C ARG A 71 1.52 26.97 9.31
N TRP A 72 2.66 26.28 9.33
CA TRP A 72 3.77 26.66 10.20
C TRP A 72 4.30 28.07 9.92
N LEU A 73 4.43 28.47 8.64
CA LEU A 73 4.88 29.81 8.27
C LEU A 73 3.89 30.90 8.70
N LEU A 74 2.59 30.63 8.55
CA LEU A 74 1.53 31.55 8.95
C LEU A 74 1.45 31.68 10.48
N ASP A 75 1.61 30.58 11.20
CA ASP A 75 1.61 30.56 12.67
C ASP A 75 2.88 31.22 13.25
N ALA A 76 4.03 31.06 12.60
CA ALA A 76 5.30 31.67 13.03
C ALA A 76 5.43 33.18 12.72
N GLY A 77 4.53 33.71 11.89
CA GLY A 77 4.44 35.14 11.58
C GLY A 77 3.58 35.94 12.56
N GLN A 78 3.04 35.31 13.61
CA GLN A 78 2.34 35.96 14.73
C GLN A 78 3.26 36.19 15.94
#